data_AF-A0AAW4KT27-F1
#
_entry.id   AF-A0AAW4KT27-F1
#
_cell.length_a   1.000
_cell.length_b   1.000
_cell.length_c   1.000
_cell.angle_alpha   90.00
_cell.angle_beta   90.00
_cell.angle_gamma   90.00
#
_symmetry.space_group_name_H-M   'P 1'
#
loop_
_entity.id
_entity.type
_entity.pdbx_description
1 polymer ?
#
loop_
_entity_poly.entity_id
_entity_poly.type
_entity_poly.pdbx_seq_one_letter_code
_entity_poly.pdbx_strand_id
1 'polypeptide(L)'
;MPLPLIYHEDYSPEFPADHRFPMDKFRLLRDYLVDSGLTQDSQLLRPPLCPADILALAHEPGYIERYMSGELSREDQRRLGLPWSDALARRTVRAVGGSLLAAEQALEHGLA
;
A
#
# COMPACT_ATOMS: atom_id res chain seq x y z
N MET A 1 1.81 10.35 23.80
CA MET A 1 1.15 9.22 23.11
C MET A 1 2.14 8.67 22.10
N PRO A 2 2.23 7.35 21.89
CA PRO A 2 3.04 6.82 20.78
C PRO A 2 2.48 7.37 19.46
N LEU A 3 3.37 7.70 18.51
CA LEU A 3 2.98 8.13 17.17
C LEU A 3 2.29 6.94 16.47
N PRO A 4 1.05 7.07 15.98
CA PRO A 4 0.42 6.04 15.16
C PRO A 4 1.25 5.85 13.91
N LEU A 5 1.69 4.62 13.63
CA LEU A 5 2.46 4.29 12.43
C LEU A 5 1.75 3.16 11.70
N ILE A 6 1.55 3.34 10.39
CA ILE A 6 0.77 2.44 9.56
C ILE A 6 1.70 1.64 8.65
N TYR A 7 1.62 0.30 8.75
CA TYR A 7 2.43 -0.60 7.94
C TYR A 7 1.68 -1.90 7.64
N HIS A 8 1.94 -2.48 6.48
CA HIS A 8 1.58 -3.86 6.18
C HIS A 8 2.68 -4.52 5.37
N GLU A 9 2.80 -5.84 5.52
CA GLU A 9 3.72 -6.70 4.80
C GLU A 9 3.47 -6.67 3.28
N ASP A 10 2.26 -6.32 2.86
CA ASP A 10 1.87 -6.22 1.46
C ASP A 10 2.58 -5.04 0.79
N TYR A 11 3.18 -4.10 1.53
CA TYR A 11 3.85 -2.94 0.94
C TYR A 11 5.14 -3.27 0.19
N SER A 12 5.73 -4.43 0.48
CA SER A 12 6.94 -4.94 -0.16
C SER A 12 6.73 -6.38 -0.65
N PRO A 13 5.86 -6.60 -1.65
CA PRO A 13 5.69 -7.92 -2.25
C PRO A 13 6.96 -8.34 -2.99
N GLU A 14 7.07 -9.63 -3.31
CA GLU A 14 8.10 -10.12 -4.23
C GLU A 14 8.03 -9.33 -5.55
N PHE A 15 9.19 -8.86 -5.99
CA PHE A 15 9.30 -7.93 -7.11
C PHE A 15 10.64 -8.12 -7.81
N PRO A 16 10.73 -7.89 -9.14
CA PRO A 16 11.99 -8.12 -9.86
C PRO A 16 13.13 -7.27 -9.28
N ALA A 17 14.23 -7.92 -8.93
CA ALA A 17 15.37 -7.29 -8.25
C ALA A 17 16.07 -6.24 -9.09
N ASP A 18 15.98 -6.34 -10.41
CA ASP A 18 16.52 -5.41 -11.40
C ASP A 18 15.54 -4.27 -11.76
N HIS A 19 14.31 -4.28 -11.22
CA HIS A 19 13.36 -3.22 -11.47
C HIS A 19 13.81 -1.92 -10.78
N ARG A 20 13.77 -0.80 -11.51
CA ARG A 20 14.12 0.55 -11.01
C ARG A 20 13.31 1.05 -9.80
N PHE A 21 12.26 0.34 -9.41
CA PHE A 21 11.39 0.73 -8.31
C PHE A 21 11.81 -0.09 -7.08
N PRO A 22 12.34 0.55 -6.03
CA PRO A 22 12.83 -0.15 -4.84
C PRO A 22 11.63 -0.58 -3.98
N MET A 23 11.02 -1.70 -4.33
CA MET A 23 9.79 -2.21 -3.69
C MET A 23 10.01 -2.60 -2.21
N ASP A 24 11.22 -3.02 -1.89
CA ASP A 24 11.67 -3.41 -0.55
C ASP A 24 11.83 -2.24 0.43
N LYS A 25 11.87 -0.99 -0.05
CA LYS A 25 12.08 0.19 0.80
C LYS A 25 11.11 0.31 1.97
N PHE A 26 9.87 -0.16 1.81
CA PHE A 26 8.84 -0.05 2.85
C PHE A 26 9.12 -1.03 3.99
N ARG A 27 9.43 -2.29 3.68
CA ARG A 27 9.91 -3.27 4.67
C ARG A 27 11.20 -2.80 5.32
N LEU A 28 12.18 -2.30 4.55
CA LEU A 28 13.45 -1.82 5.10
C LEU A 28 13.27 -0.63 6.06
N LEU A 29 12.34 0.29 5.75
CA LEU A 29 12.00 1.38 6.67
C LEU A 29 11.35 0.85 7.95
N ARG A 30 10.42 -0.11 7.85
CA ARG A 30 9.82 -0.76 9.02
C ARG A 30 10.87 -1.42 9.88
N ASP A 31 11.73 -2.24 9.28
CA ASP A 31 12.81 -2.96 9.97
C ASP A 31 13.72 -1.95 10.71
N TYR A 32 14.13 -0.87 10.04
CA TYR A 32 14.94 0.19 10.66
C TYR A 32 14.25 0.88 11.85
N LEU A 33 12.95 1.18 11.76
CA LEU A 33 12.21 1.81 12.86
C LEU A 33 12.07 0.87 14.07
N VAL A 34 11.93 -0.44 13.83
CA VAL A 34 11.89 -1.46 14.89
C VAL A 34 13.26 -1.65 15.53
N ASP A 35 14.30 -1.83 14.71
CA ASP A 35 15.67 -2.07 15.17
C ASP A 35 16.26 -0.86 15.92
N SER A 36 15.85 0.36 15.56
CA SER A 36 16.25 1.58 16.27
C SER A 36 15.47 1.82 17.56
N GLY A 37 14.45 1.02 17.87
CA GLY A 37 13.60 1.17 19.05
C GLY A 37 12.63 2.36 18.97
N LEU A 38 12.45 2.96 17.80
CA LEU A 38 11.47 4.04 17.58
C LEU A 38 10.03 3.52 17.63
N THR A 39 9.83 2.25 17.31
CA THR A 39 8.54 1.55 17.44
C THR A 39 8.76 0.06 17.68
N GLN A 40 7.70 -0.65 18.06
CA GLN A 40 7.66 -2.11 18.03
C GLN A 40 6.72 -2.55 16.92
N ASP A 41 7.00 -3.71 16.33
CA ASP A 41 6.11 -4.25 15.29
C ASP A 41 4.67 -4.41 15.79
N SER A 42 4.47 -4.77 17.07
CA SER A 42 3.15 -4.87 17.72
C SER A 42 2.39 -3.54 17.82
N GLN A 43 3.09 -2.40 17.71
CA GLN A 43 2.49 -1.06 17.77
C GLN A 43 2.09 -0.52 16.39
N LEU A 44 2.50 -1.18 15.31
CA LEU A 44 2.14 -0.78 13.95
C LEU A 44 0.66 -1.10 13.67
N LEU A 45 -0.05 -0.15 13.09
CA LEU A 45 -1.44 -0.34 12.66
C LEU A 45 -1.45 -0.96 11.26
N ARG A 46 -2.24 -2.03 11.10
CA ARG A 46 -2.38 -2.76 9.83
C ARG A 46 -3.66 -2.32 9.13
N PRO A 47 -3.58 -1.68 7.96
CA PRO A 47 -4.77 -1.25 7.25
C PRO A 47 -5.45 -2.44 6.55
N PRO A 48 -6.80 -2.43 6.46
CA PRO A 48 -7.53 -3.33 5.59
C PRO A 48 -7.27 -2.99 4.12
N LEU A 49 -7.75 -3.84 3.21
CA LEU A 49 -7.89 -3.45 1.81
C LEU A 49 -8.90 -2.31 1.69
N CYS A 50 -8.61 -1.33 0.83
CA CYS A 50 -9.55 -0.26 0.54
C CYS A 50 -10.82 -0.83 -0.13
N PRO A 51 -12.03 -0.51 0.37
CA PRO A 51 -13.28 -0.89 -0.27
C PRO A 51 -13.40 -0.34 -1.71
N ALA A 52 -14.02 -1.11 -2.60
CA ALA A 52 -14.13 -0.76 -4.02
C ALA A 52 -14.97 0.50 -4.28
N ASP A 53 -16.00 0.74 -3.47
CA ASP A 53 -16.82 1.96 -3.50
C ASP A 53 -16.01 3.21 -3.12
N ILE A 54 -15.07 3.09 -2.17
CA ILE A 54 -14.14 4.16 -1.83
C ILE A 54 -13.15 4.42 -2.97
N LEU A 55 -12.60 3.36 -3.58
CA LEU A 55 -11.77 3.51 -4.78
C LEU A 55 -12.53 4.19 -5.93
N ALA A 56 -13.82 3.89 -6.07
CA ALA A 56 -14.70 4.44 -7.11
C ALA A 56 -15.00 5.94 -6.93
N LEU A 57 -14.64 6.55 -5.79
CA LEU A 57 -14.69 8.00 -5.63
C LEU A 57 -13.67 8.74 -6.52
N ALA A 58 -12.59 8.06 -6.92
CA ALA A 58 -11.52 8.65 -7.74
C ALA A 58 -11.25 7.90 -9.05
N HIS A 59 -11.69 6.64 -9.17
CA HIS A 59 -11.41 5.78 -10.32
C HIS A 59 -12.70 5.22 -10.92
N GLU A 60 -12.67 4.92 -12.22
CA GLU A 60 -13.79 4.29 -12.91
C GLU A 60 -13.96 2.81 -12.43
N PRO A 61 -15.18 2.36 -12.07
CA PRO A 61 -15.41 1.00 -11.56
C PRO A 61 -14.87 -0.12 -12.45
N GLY A 62 -15.08 -0.06 -13.75
CA GLY A 62 -14.56 -1.04 -14.70
C GLY A 62 -13.02 -1.06 -14.76
N TYR A 63 -12.35 0.06 -14.56
CA TYR A 63 -10.89 0.11 -14.43
C TYR A 63 -10.43 -0.59 -13.15
N ILE A 64 -11.13 -0.37 -12.02
CA ILE A 64 -10.83 -1.06 -10.76
C ILE A 64 -10.97 -2.58 -10.96
N GLU A 65 -12.07 -3.04 -11.56
CA GLU A 65 -12.30 -4.46 -11.86
C GLU A 65 -11.18 -5.05 -12.72
N ARG A 66 -10.86 -4.43 -13.86
CA ARG A 66 -9.78 -4.88 -14.76
C ARG A 66 -8.41 -4.87 -14.08
N TYR A 67 -8.14 -3.88 -13.24
CA TYR A 67 -6.90 -3.83 -12.47
C TYR A 67 -6.81 -4.99 -11.49
N MET A 68 -7.90 -5.31 -10.80
CA MET A 68 -7.95 -6.37 -9.79
C MET A 68 -7.97 -7.77 -10.40
N SER A 69 -8.56 -7.95 -11.59
CA SER A 69 -8.61 -9.24 -12.31
C SER A 69 -7.36 -9.51 -13.17
N GLY A 70 -6.49 -8.52 -13.35
CA GLY A 70 -5.32 -8.63 -14.24
C GLY A 70 -5.66 -8.49 -15.73
N GLU A 71 -6.85 -7.98 -16.05
CA GLU A 71 -7.37 -7.80 -17.41
C GLU A 71 -7.12 -6.38 -17.94
N LEU A 72 -6.09 -5.71 -17.44
CA LEU A 72 -5.64 -4.42 -17.94
C LEU A 72 -5.26 -4.51 -19.42
N SER A 73 -5.66 -3.49 -20.19
CA SER A 73 -5.22 -3.36 -21.58
C SER A 73 -3.70 -3.19 -21.67
N ARG A 74 -3.10 -3.47 -22.83
CA ARG A 74 -1.67 -3.20 -23.05
C ARG A 74 -1.30 -1.74 -22.79
N GLU A 75 -2.20 -0.82 -23.10
CA GLU A 75 -2.02 0.61 -22.84
C GLU A 75 -1.99 0.89 -21.34
N ASP A 76 -2.93 0.33 -20.58
CA ASP A 76 -3.00 0.49 -19.12
C ASP A 76 -1.79 -0.14 -18.43
N GLN A 77 -1.34 -1.33 -18.86
CA GLN A 77 -0.14 -1.96 -18.33
C GLN A 77 1.12 -1.09 -18.57
N ARG A 78 1.22 -0.49 -19.77
CA ARG A 78 2.31 0.45 -20.08
C ARG A 78 2.24 1.71 -19.21
N ARG A 79 1.04 2.23 -18.95
CA ARG A 79 0.82 3.39 -18.07
C ARG A 79 1.10 3.08 -16.60
N LEU A 80 0.77 1.87 -16.14
CA LEU A 80 1.07 1.39 -14.79
C LEU A 80 2.58 1.41 -14.52
N GLY A 81 3.39 1.04 -15.51
CA GLY A 81 4.85 1.12 -15.44
C GLY A 81 5.48 0.19 -14.39
N LEU A 82 4.70 -0.78 -13.91
CA LEU A 82 5.09 -1.83 -12.98
C LEU A 82 4.58 -3.17 -13.53
N PRO A 83 5.34 -4.27 -13.40
CA PRO A 83 4.87 -5.60 -13.76
C PRO A 83 3.69 -5.99 -12.87
N TRP A 84 2.52 -6.16 -13.49
CA TRP A 84 1.31 -6.55 -12.77
C TRP A 84 1.46 -7.96 -12.17
N SER A 85 0.92 -8.14 -10.96
CA SER A 85 0.74 -9.42 -10.29
C SER A 85 -0.37 -9.28 -9.24
N ASP A 86 -0.96 -10.39 -8.78
CA ASP A 86 -1.94 -10.36 -7.70
C ASP A 86 -1.39 -9.71 -6.42
N ALA A 87 -0.09 -9.93 -6.15
CA ALA A 87 0.59 -9.33 -5.01
C ALA A 87 0.70 -7.81 -5.16
N LEU A 88 1.04 -7.31 -6.36
CA LEU A 88 1.05 -5.87 -6.64
C LEU A 88 -0.36 -5.26 -6.56
N ALA A 89 -1.38 -5.97 -7.06
CA ALA A 89 -2.76 -5.49 -7.01
C ALA A 89 -3.23 -5.33 -5.56
N ARG A 90 -3.05 -6.37 -4.73
CA ARG A 90 -3.35 -6.32 -3.28
C ARG A 90 -2.58 -5.21 -2.58
N ARG A 91 -1.27 -5.09 -2.83
CA ARG A 91 -0.41 -4.02 -2.32
C ARG A 91 -0.95 -2.64 -2.63
N THR A 92 -1.40 -2.43 -3.87
CA THR A 92 -1.85 -1.12 -4.36
C THR A 92 -3.16 -0.71 -3.71
N VAL A 93 -4.13 -1.63 -3.64
CA VAL A 93 -5.39 -1.39 -2.93
C VAL A 93 -5.17 -1.19 -1.43
N ARG A 94 -4.27 -1.98 -0.82
CA ARG A 94 -3.95 -1.81 0.60
C ARG A 94 -3.25 -0.50 0.91
N ALA A 95 -2.37 -0.03 0.03
CA ALA A 95 -1.71 1.26 0.20
C ALA A 95 -2.71 2.42 0.29
N VAL A 96 -3.83 2.35 -0.47
CA VAL A 96 -4.93 3.32 -0.32
C VAL A 96 -5.59 3.20 1.05
N GLY A 97 -5.89 1.97 1.49
CA GLY A 97 -6.43 1.72 2.84
C GLY A 97 -5.50 2.23 3.95
N GLY A 98 -4.19 2.12 3.75
CA GLY A 98 -3.17 2.68 4.62
C GLY A 98 -3.22 4.21 4.71
N SER A 99 -3.37 4.89 3.58
CA SER A 99 -3.54 6.35 3.55
C SER A 99 -4.82 6.80 4.25
N LEU A 100 -5.92 6.04 4.11
CA LEU A 100 -7.18 6.34 4.80
C LEU A 100 -7.01 6.19 6.32
N LEU A 101 -6.44 5.07 6.77
CA LEU A 101 -6.18 4.84 8.20
C LEU A 101 -5.22 5.89 8.77
N ALA A 102 -4.18 6.28 8.03
CA ALA A 102 -3.29 7.36 8.43
C ALA A 102 -4.03 8.70 8.59
N ALA A 103 -4.92 9.03 7.65
CA ALA A 103 -5.72 10.25 7.75
C ALA A 103 -6.67 10.22 8.96
N GLU A 104 -7.32 9.08 9.23
CA GLU A 104 -8.18 8.88 10.41
C GLU A 104 -7.40 9.06 11.71
N GLN A 105 -6.21 8.44 11.81
CA GLN A 105 -5.34 8.56 12.99
C GLN A 105 -4.79 9.98 13.15
N ALA A 106 -4.48 10.68 12.06
CA ALA A 106 -4.05 12.08 12.12
C ALA A 106 -5.18 13.01 12.57
N LEU A 107 -6.44 12.74 12.19
CA LEU A 107 -7.60 13.49 12.68
C LEU A 107 -7.81 13.30 14.19
N GLU A 108 -7.55 12.11 14.71
CA GLU A 108 -7.70 11.79 16.14
C GLU A 108 -6.52 12.28 17.00
N HIS A 109 -5.29 12.09 16.52
CA HIS A 109 -4.06 12.28 17.32
C HIS A 109 -3.22 13.48 16.89
N GLY A 110 -3.61 14.17 15.81
CA GLY A 110 -2.92 15.32 15.22
C GLY A 110 -1.77 14.96 14.27
N LEU A 111 -1.28 13.72 14.30
CA LEU A 111 -0.20 13.18 13.47
C LEU A 111 -0.36 11.66 13.30
N ALA A 112 0.06 11.12 12.15
CA ALA A 112 0.18 9.70 11.82
C ALA A 112 1.11 9.49 10.61
#